data_AF-A0A950PBA1-F1
#
_entry.id   AF-A0A950PBA1-F1
#
_cell.length_a   1.000
_cell.length_b   1.000
_cell.length_c   1.000
_cell.angle_alpha   90.00
_cell.angle_beta   90.00
_cell.angle_gamma   90.00
#
_symmetry.space_group_name_H-M   'P 1'
#
loop_
_entity.id
_entity.type
_entity.pdbx_description
1 polymer ?
#
loop_
_entity_poly.entity_id
_entity_poly.type
_entity_poly.pdbx_seq_one_letter_code
_entity_poly.pdbx_strand_id
1 'polypeptide(L)'
;MAVQAIGEGVRREEDFRLLTGRGRYVDDVPAIGPHGEAAARGYVLRAPHAHGRVLSIDVAQAKAAPGVLAVLTGADLKRRGLGTLRPLMPRRKKNGGPAFVCPQPLLAQDYVRYVGDPVAFIVAETPNQARDAAELIQVD
;
A
#
# COMPACT_ATOMS: atom_id res chain seq x y z
N MET A 1 31.36 27.38 -15.06
CA MET A 1 30.21 27.47 -14.16
C MET A 1 30.56 28.48 -13.08
N ALA A 2 29.75 29.53 -12.89
CA ALA A 2 29.96 30.48 -11.80
C ALA A 2 29.62 29.79 -10.47
N VAL A 3 30.48 29.96 -9.46
CA VAL A 3 30.22 29.46 -8.10
C VAL A 3 29.09 30.31 -7.52
N GLN A 4 27.99 29.66 -7.12
CA GLN A 4 26.89 30.31 -6.40
C GLN A 4 27.23 30.40 -4.91
N ALA A 5 26.99 31.56 -4.30
CA ALA A 5 27.29 31.79 -2.89
C ALA A 5 26.08 31.48 -1.98
N ILE A 6 26.37 31.12 -0.72
CA ILE A 6 25.33 30.92 0.30
C ILE A 6 24.60 32.26 0.53
N GLY A 7 23.28 32.26 0.38
CA GLY A 7 22.43 33.45 0.55
C GLY A 7 21.98 34.12 -0.75
N GLU A 8 22.44 33.65 -1.91
CA GLU A 8 21.97 34.14 -3.21
C GLU A 8 20.60 33.54 -3.59
N GLY A 9 19.75 34.35 -4.23
CA GLY A 9 18.45 33.93 -4.77
C GLY A 9 18.58 33.14 -6.07
N VAL A 10 19.16 31.95 -6.00
CA VAL A 10 19.39 31.08 -7.16
C VAL A 10 18.12 30.35 -7.59
N ARG A 11 17.95 30.12 -8.89
CA ARG A 11 16.86 29.28 -9.41
C ARG A 11 17.13 27.82 -9.08
N ARG A 12 16.07 27.06 -8.82
CA ARG A 12 16.20 25.64 -8.50
C ARG A 12 16.46 24.82 -9.76
N GLU A 13 17.27 23.77 -9.65
CA GLU A 13 17.67 22.94 -10.79
C GLU A 13 16.49 22.12 -11.34
N GLU A 14 15.62 21.67 -10.45
CA GLU A 14 14.47 20.84 -10.75
C GLU A 14 13.30 21.59 -11.42
N ASP A 15 13.27 22.93 -11.35
CA ASP A 15 12.14 23.75 -11.80
C ASP A 15 11.78 23.45 -13.25
N PHE A 16 12.77 23.39 -14.14
CA PHE A 16 12.51 23.18 -15.56
C PHE A 16 11.78 21.86 -15.82
N ARG A 17 12.26 20.73 -15.25
CA ARG A 17 11.60 19.43 -15.47
C ARG A 17 10.23 19.38 -14.81
N LEU A 18 10.06 19.94 -13.62
CA LEU A 18 8.80 19.88 -12.89
C LEU A 18 7.72 20.76 -13.53
N LEU A 19 8.08 21.98 -13.95
CA LEU A 19 7.14 22.94 -14.55
C LEU A 19 6.73 22.56 -15.98
N THR A 20 7.51 21.73 -16.67
CA THR A 20 7.23 21.31 -18.05
C THR A 20 6.55 19.94 -18.16
N GLY A 21 6.12 19.35 -17.04
CA GLY A 21 5.55 17.99 -17.03
C GLY A 21 6.56 16.90 -17.35
N ARG A 22 7.86 17.21 -17.27
CA ARG A 22 8.97 16.25 -17.43
C ARG A 22 9.49 15.71 -16.10
N GLY A 23 8.81 16.04 -15.00
CA GLY A 23 8.95 15.32 -13.74
C GLY A 23 8.53 13.87 -13.94
N ARG A 24 9.17 12.96 -13.20
CA ARG A 24 8.80 11.54 -13.19
C ARG A 24 8.46 11.15 -11.77
N TYR A 25 7.19 10.85 -11.55
CA TYR A 25 6.64 10.30 -10.32
C TYR A 25 6.45 8.79 -10.45
N VAL A 26 5.99 8.15 -9.38
CA VAL A 26 5.86 6.68 -9.33
C VAL A 26 4.89 6.17 -10.41
N ASP A 27 3.80 6.89 -10.68
CA ASP A 27 2.79 6.46 -11.66
C ASP A 27 3.20 6.73 -13.12
N ASP A 28 4.23 7.56 -13.34
CA ASP A 28 4.82 7.81 -14.66
C ASP A 28 5.79 6.70 -15.08
N VAL A 29 6.02 5.70 -14.21
CA VAL A 29 6.85 4.53 -14.55
C VAL A 29 6.10 3.69 -15.60
N PRO A 30 6.71 3.42 -16.78
CA PRO A 30 6.06 2.68 -17.84
C PRO A 30 5.54 1.32 -17.39
N ALA A 31 4.43 0.89 -17.99
CA ALA A 31 3.82 -0.42 -17.76
C ALA A 31 4.69 -1.59 -18.24
N ILE A 32 5.70 -1.33 -19.07
CA ILE A 32 6.64 -2.33 -19.57
C ILE A 32 8.00 -2.02 -18.98
N GLY A 33 8.56 -3.00 -18.27
CA GLY A 33 9.88 -2.94 -17.68
C GLY A 33 11.00 -2.94 -18.74
N PRO A 34 12.23 -2.67 -18.31
CA PRO A 34 13.38 -2.58 -19.21
C PRO A 34 13.69 -3.89 -19.97
N HIS A 35 13.15 -5.04 -19.55
CA HIS A 35 13.33 -6.33 -20.22
C HIS A 35 12.07 -6.83 -20.94
N GLY A 36 11.06 -5.97 -21.13
CA GLY A 36 9.83 -6.30 -21.86
C GLY A 36 8.71 -6.91 -21.01
N GLU A 37 8.92 -7.05 -19.70
CA GLU A 37 7.94 -7.57 -18.76
C GLU A 37 6.83 -6.55 -18.45
N ALA A 38 5.57 -6.97 -18.49
CA ALA A 38 4.46 -6.13 -18.06
C ALA A 38 4.45 -6.01 -16.53
N ALA A 39 4.35 -4.78 -16.03
CA ALA A 39 4.23 -4.49 -14.62
C ALA A 39 2.83 -4.89 -14.11
N ALA A 40 2.80 -5.80 -13.14
CA ALA A 40 1.58 -6.14 -12.43
C ALA A 40 1.03 -4.93 -11.65
N ARG A 41 -0.30 -4.91 -11.48
CA ARG A 41 -1.05 -3.80 -10.88
C ARG A 41 -1.71 -4.25 -9.59
N GLY A 42 -1.47 -3.49 -8.54
CA GLY A 42 -2.01 -3.77 -7.21
C GLY A 42 -3.26 -2.95 -6.91
N TYR A 43 -4.24 -3.55 -6.23
CA TYR A 43 -5.37 -2.86 -5.62
C TYR A 43 -5.55 -3.33 -4.19
N VAL A 44 -5.85 -2.42 -3.27
CA VAL A 44 -6.10 -2.72 -1.86
C VAL A 44 -7.60 -2.61 -1.62
N LEU A 45 -8.26 -3.71 -1.29
CA LEU A 45 -9.61 -3.69 -0.75
C LEU A 45 -9.55 -3.11 0.66
N ARG A 46 -10.42 -2.14 0.95
CA ARG A 46 -10.40 -1.38 2.20
C ARG A 46 -11.73 -1.48 2.94
N ALA A 47 -11.67 -1.46 4.27
CA ALA A 47 -12.83 -1.52 5.13
C ALA A 47 -13.74 -0.28 4.96
N PRO A 48 -15.05 -0.46 4.75
CA PRO A 48 -16.00 0.66 4.73
C PRO A 48 -16.44 1.09 6.14
N HIS A 49 -16.15 0.28 7.16
CA HIS A 49 -16.57 0.49 8.54
C HIS A 49 -15.43 1.05 9.40
N ALA A 50 -15.79 1.89 10.37
CA ALA A 50 -14.81 2.51 11.27
C ALA A 50 -14.20 1.52 12.28
N HIS A 51 -14.92 0.48 12.66
CA HIS A 51 -14.43 -0.60 13.49
C HIS A 51 -15.31 -1.83 13.32
N GLY A 52 -14.72 -3.01 13.29
CA GLY A 52 -15.47 -4.26 13.10
C GLY A 52 -14.58 -5.47 13.35
N ARG A 53 -15.18 -6.58 13.78
CA ARG A 53 -14.49 -7.87 13.83
C ARG A 53 -14.61 -8.52 12.46
N VAL A 54 -13.49 -8.95 11.89
CA VAL A 54 -13.49 -9.72 10.64
C VAL A 54 -13.76 -11.17 11.01
N LEU A 55 -14.92 -11.68 10.63
CA LEU A 55 -15.36 -13.05 10.82
C LEU A 55 -14.80 -13.93 9.71
N SER A 56 -14.90 -13.47 8.46
CA SER A 56 -14.40 -14.21 7.31
C SER A 56 -14.07 -13.32 6.12
N ILE A 57 -13.19 -13.80 5.25
CA ILE A 57 -12.87 -13.19 3.96
C ILE A 57 -12.88 -14.30 2.91
N ASP A 58 -13.87 -14.30 2.02
CA ASP A 58 -13.91 -15.20 0.87
C ASP A 58 -13.30 -14.51 -0.37
N VAL A 59 -12.24 -15.12 -0.89
CA VAL A 59 -11.47 -14.64 -2.04
C VAL A 59 -11.54 -15.58 -3.24
N ALA A 60 -12.37 -16.63 -3.19
CA ALA A 60 -12.38 -17.68 -4.21
C ALA A 60 -12.72 -17.14 -5.61
N GLN A 61 -13.79 -16.32 -5.71
CA GLN A 61 -14.19 -15.71 -6.98
C GLN A 61 -13.16 -14.71 -7.49
N ALA A 62 -12.61 -13.88 -6.60
CA ALA A 62 -11.57 -12.91 -6.95
C ALA A 62 -10.31 -13.60 -7.51
N LYS A 63 -9.88 -14.72 -6.92
CA LYS A 63 -8.73 -15.51 -7.41
C LYS A 63 -8.96 -16.13 -8.78
N ALA A 64 -10.21 -16.42 -9.13
CA ALA A 64 -10.58 -17.00 -10.42
C ALA A 64 -10.86 -15.94 -11.50
N ALA A 65 -10.85 -14.65 -11.15
CA ALA A 65 -11.18 -13.59 -12.08
C ALA A 65 -10.10 -13.39 -13.16
N PRO A 66 -10.48 -12.98 -14.39
CA PRO A 66 -9.54 -12.81 -15.49
C PRO A 66 -8.39 -11.83 -15.17
N GLY A 67 -7.16 -12.25 -15.48
CA GLY A 67 -5.95 -11.43 -15.29
C GLY A 67 -5.50 -11.27 -13.84
N VAL A 68 -6.16 -11.91 -12.86
CA VAL A 68 -5.70 -11.91 -11.47
C VAL A 68 -4.50 -12.85 -11.30
N LEU A 69 -3.43 -12.30 -10.74
CA LEU A 69 -2.16 -12.98 -10.50
C LEU A 69 -2.04 -13.44 -9.04
N ALA A 70 -2.57 -12.65 -8.10
CA ALA A 70 -2.61 -13.01 -6.69
C ALA A 70 -3.72 -12.27 -5.93
N VAL A 71 -4.25 -12.90 -4.89
CA VAL A 71 -5.06 -12.24 -3.85
C VAL A 71 -4.48 -12.63 -2.50
N LEU A 72 -4.07 -11.64 -1.73
CA LEU A 72 -3.43 -11.79 -0.42
C LEU A 72 -4.35 -11.24 0.68
N THR A 73 -4.41 -11.97 1.79
CA THR A 73 -5.21 -11.64 2.97
C THR A 73 -4.33 -11.55 4.21
N GLY A 74 -4.86 -11.01 5.32
CA GLY A 74 -4.15 -11.03 6.61
C GLY A 74 -3.67 -12.42 7.04
N ALA A 75 -4.38 -13.49 6.65
CA ALA A 75 -3.98 -14.87 6.93
C ALA A 75 -2.69 -15.27 6.20
N ASP A 76 -2.48 -14.83 4.96
CA ASP A 76 -1.27 -15.10 4.20
C ASP A 76 -0.04 -14.43 4.83
N LEU A 77 -0.22 -13.20 5.30
CA LEU A 77 0.82 -12.42 5.98
C LEU A 77 1.18 -13.03 7.34
N LYS A 78 0.16 -13.49 8.10
CA LYS A 78 0.34 -14.17 9.38
C LYS A 78 1.12 -15.47 9.20
N ARG A 79 0.76 -16.28 8.19
CA ARG A 79 1.45 -17.53 7.84
C ARG A 79 2.91 -17.29 7.46
N ARG A 80 3.21 -16.18 6.78
CA ARG A 80 4.59 -15.76 6.44
C ARG A 80 5.37 -15.19 7.61
N GLY A 81 4.73 -14.88 8.74
CA GLY A 81 5.40 -14.31 9.91
C GLY A 81 5.87 -12.86 9.71
N LEU A 82 5.25 -12.08 8.82
CA LEU A 82 5.67 -10.70 8.52
C LEU A 82 5.43 -9.72 9.68
N GLY A 83 4.68 -10.13 10.71
CA GLY A 83 4.42 -9.31 11.89
C GLY A 83 3.54 -8.09 11.61
N THR A 84 3.73 -7.04 12.40
CA THR A 84 2.99 -5.78 12.32
C THR A 84 3.95 -4.60 12.25
N LEU A 85 3.50 -3.50 11.65
CA LEU A 85 4.23 -2.24 11.68
C LEU A 85 4.38 -1.77 13.13
N ARG A 86 5.60 -1.35 13.48
CA ARG A 86 5.91 -0.79 14.79
C ARG A 86 6.70 0.52 14.64
N PRO A 87 6.50 1.50 15.52
CA PRO A 87 7.30 2.71 15.53
C PRO A 87 8.79 2.37 15.72
N LEU A 88 9.65 3.01 14.93
CA LEU A 88 11.12 2.85 15.04
C LEU A 88 11.63 3.29 16.43
N MET A 89 11.00 4.31 17.01
CA MET A 89 11.33 4.84 18.34
C MET A 89 10.09 4.82 19.24
N PRO A 90 9.83 3.71 19.96
CA PRO A 90 8.71 3.63 20.89
C PRO A 90 8.94 4.56 22.08
N ARG A 91 7.91 5.34 22.44
CA ARG A 91 7.94 6.19 23.63
C ARG A 91 8.01 5.33 24.90
N ARG A 92 8.48 5.92 25.99
CA ARG A 92 8.37 5.36 27.34
C ARG A 92 7.27 6.08 28.11
N LYS A 93 6.59 5.36 29.01
CA LYS A 93 5.69 5.93 30.00
C LYS A 93 6.49 6.74 31.03
N LYS A 94 5.81 7.62 31.79
CA LYS A 94 6.46 8.41 32.86
C LYS A 94 7.17 7.54 33.91
N ASN A 95 6.67 6.33 34.15
CA ASN A 95 7.26 5.35 35.08
C ASN A 95 8.42 4.54 34.48
N GLY A 96 8.94 4.91 33.31
CA GLY A 96 10.06 4.23 32.65
C GLY A 96 9.71 2.97 31.84
N GLY A 97 8.48 2.45 31.99
CA GLY A 97 7.98 1.28 31.25
C GLY A 97 7.68 1.56 29.77
N PRO A 98 7.47 0.52 28.94
CA PRO A 98 7.16 0.69 27.53
C PRO A 98 5.80 1.38 27.36
N ALA A 99 5.71 2.34 26.43
CA ALA A 99 4.43 2.87 26.01
C ALA A 99 3.63 1.80 25.25
N PHE A 100 2.30 1.93 25.30
CA PHE A 100 1.44 1.11 24.47
C PHE A 100 1.70 1.43 23.00
N VAL A 101 1.94 0.40 22.19
CA VAL A 101 2.05 0.49 20.74
C VAL A 101 0.92 -0.34 20.18
N CYS A 102 0.00 0.33 19.48
CA CYS A 102 -1.09 -0.36 18.80
C CYS A 102 -0.52 -1.23 17.68
N PRO A 103 -0.80 -2.55 17.65
CA PRO A 103 -0.41 -3.39 16.52
C PRO A 103 -1.08 -2.91 15.23
N GLN A 104 -0.27 -2.62 14.21
CA GLN A 104 -0.74 -2.21 12.88
C GLN A 104 -0.38 -3.30 11.86
N PRO A 105 -1.22 -4.32 11.66
CA PRO A 105 -0.97 -5.32 10.64
C PRO A 105 -1.05 -4.68 9.24
N LEU A 106 -0.33 -5.23 8.26
CA LEU A 106 -0.33 -4.69 6.89
C LEU A 106 -1.68 -4.90 6.19
N LEU A 107 -2.37 -6.00 6.52
CA LEU A 107 -3.76 -6.28 6.17
C LEU A 107 -4.49 -6.74 7.43
N ALA A 108 -5.75 -6.37 7.57
CA ALA A 108 -6.61 -6.71 8.68
C ALA A 108 -6.64 -8.23 8.87
N GLN A 109 -6.60 -8.64 10.14
CA GLN A 109 -6.66 -10.05 10.55
C GLN A 109 -7.95 -10.26 11.32
N ASP A 110 -7.97 -9.90 12.60
CA ASP A 110 -9.13 -10.15 13.47
C ASP A 110 -10.10 -8.95 13.49
N TYR A 111 -9.59 -7.75 13.24
CA TYR A 111 -10.37 -6.50 13.32
C TYR A 111 -9.92 -5.51 12.27
N VAL A 112 -10.90 -4.76 11.76
CA VAL A 112 -10.69 -3.45 11.11
C VAL A 112 -10.82 -2.36 12.17
N ARG A 113 -9.93 -1.37 12.13
CA ARG A 113 -9.79 -0.35 13.20
C ARG A 113 -10.15 1.07 12.78
N TYR A 114 -10.33 1.30 11.49
CA TYR A 114 -10.71 2.59 10.91
C TYR A 114 -11.29 2.41 9.51
N VAL A 115 -12.05 3.41 9.03
CA VAL A 115 -12.49 3.45 7.63
C VAL A 115 -11.26 3.54 6.74
N GLY A 116 -11.14 2.64 5.78
CA GLY A 116 -9.97 2.55 4.91
C GLY A 116 -8.93 1.53 5.35
N ASP A 117 -9.13 0.81 6.47
CA ASP A 117 -8.20 -0.23 6.94
C ASP A 117 -8.01 -1.30 5.84
N PRO A 118 -6.77 -1.63 5.42
CA PRO A 118 -6.54 -2.61 4.36
C PRO A 118 -7.04 -4.00 4.76
N VAL A 119 -7.86 -4.63 3.93
CA VAL A 119 -8.43 -5.97 4.21
C VAL A 119 -7.78 -7.04 3.34
N ALA A 120 -7.66 -6.77 2.04
CA ALA A 120 -7.03 -7.66 1.08
C ALA A 120 -6.21 -6.89 0.05
N PHE A 121 -5.20 -7.53 -0.52
CA PHE A 121 -4.39 -6.97 -1.61
C PHE A 121 -4.49 -7.87 -2.84
N ILE A 122 -4.97 -7.29 -3.94
CA ILE A 122 -5.20 -7.94 -5.22
C ILE A 122 -4.07 -7.50 -6.15
N VAL A 123 -3.51 -8.45 -6.89
CA VAL A 123 -2.51 -8.20 -7.94
C VAL A 123 -3.06 -8.76 -9.24
N ALA A 124 -3.12 -7.94 -10.30
CA ALA A 124 -3.61 -8.32 -11.62
C ALA A 124 -2.72 -7.76 -12.74
N GLU A 125 -2.98 -8.13 -13.98
CA GLU A 125 -2.28 -7.62 -15.16
C GLU A 125 -2.60 -6.15 -15.43
N THR A 126 -3.84 -5.72 -15.14
CA THR A 126 -4.30 -4.33 -15.34
C THR A 126 -4.94 -3.74 -14.09
N PRO A 127 -4.97 -2.39 -13.95
CA PRO A 127 -5.58 -1.75 -12.78
C PRO A 127 -7.08 -2.01 -12.66
N ASN A 128 -7.79 -2.14 -13.80
CA ASN A 128 -9.23 -2.39 -13.83
C ASN A 128 -9.55 -3.81 -13.39
N GLN A 129 -8.83 -4.82 -13.89
CA GLN A 129 -8.99 -6.20 -13.42
C GLN A 129 -8.76 -6.33 -11.91
N ALA A 130 -7.77 -5.62 -11.35
CA ALA A 130 -7.53 -5.64 -9.91
C ALA A 130 -8.70 -5.03 -9.10
N ARG A 131 -9.36 -3.99 -9.64
CA ARG A 131 -10.53 -3.36 -9.02
C ARG A 131 -11.76 -4.26 -9.15
N ASP A 132 -12.03 -4.77 -10.35
CA ASP A 132 -13.18 -5.64 -10.63
C ASP A 132 -13.12 -6.92 -9.76
N ALA A 133 -11.92 -7.50 -9.60
CA ALA A 133 -11.73 -8.65 -8.73
C ALA A 133 -11.92 -8.32 -7.24
N ALA A 134 -11.67 -7.08 -6.81
CA ALA A 134 -11.88 -6.67 -5.43
C ALA A 134 -13.37 -6.63 -5.05
N GLU A 135 -14.24 -6.28 -6.00
CA GLU A 135 -15.71 -6.31 -5.81
C GLU A 135 -16.26 -7.73 -5.64
N LEU A 136 -15.51 -8.75 -6.05
CA LEU A 136 -15.88 -10.16 -5.90
C LEU A 136 -15.50 -10.74 -4.53
N ILE A 137 -14.76 -10.00 -3.70
CA ILE A 137 -14.35 -10.45 -2.36
C ILE A 137 -15.51 -10.19 -1.40
N GLN A 138 -15.94 -11.24 -0.71
CA GLN A 138 -16.94 -11.13 0.35
C GLN A 138 -16.24 -11.05 1.71
N VAL A 139 -16.59 -10.04 2.50
CA VAL A 139 -16.06 -9.81 3.85
C VAL A 139 -17.23 -9.76 4.82
N ASP A 140 -17.17 -10.58 5.86
CA ASP A 140 -18.10 -10.57 7.00
C ASP A 140 -17.35 -10.11 8.25
#